data_AF-A0A6B8T226-F1
#
_entry.id   AF-A0A6B8T226-F1
#
_cell.length_a   1.000
_cell.length_b   1.000
_cell.length_c   1.000
_cell.angle_alpha   90.00
_cell.angle_beta   90.00
_cell.angle_gamma   90.00
#
_symmetry.space_group_name_H-M   'P 1'
#
loop_
_entity.id
_entity.type
_entity.pdbx_description
1 polymer ?
#
loop_
_entity_poly.entity_id
_entity_poly.type
_entity_poly.pdbx_seq_one_letter_code
_entity_poly.pdbx_strand_id
1 'polypeptide(L)'
;MIRLLLIILVFPAFLTAQEAGNRLSLLFMGDVMGHGPQVEGAYDAKTKQYDYEPVFAKIKHKFAEADFAIANLEVTLGGKPYKGYPQFSSPDALAVACQNSGIDVLVTANNHTCDRGKKGIIRTLDVLDSLKIAHTGTFRDKAAFDKHNLLVLSKNGITVGILNYTYGTNGLPVPEPTIVNRINLPQMKEDIDQAKKRALDKLIVVIHWGIEYQQHQNTQQEAVAKFLFDNGVDIIIGGHPHVLQPMYYTAQTGLHKEQFVVYSLGNFVSNQRKSPSDGGAMVSLTLLKDAHTTRIVDKGYHLVWVNRTKKANGKYLFEILPCKEYEEDNFKDLTEEAKDSMNIFINNSRKLFKGNILVEEK
;
A
#
# COMPACT_ATOMS: atom_id res chain seq x y z
N MET A 1 2.74 72.82 23.99
CA MET A 1 2.10 71.76 23.17
C MET A 1 3.17 71.14 22.28
N ILE A 2 3.75 70.01 22.69
CA ILE A 2 4.74 69.25 21.92
C ILE A 2 4.01 68.03 21.35
N ARG A 3 3.84 67.97 20.02
CA ARG A 3 3.24 66.81 19.34
C ARG A 3 4.34 65.79 19.07
N LEU A 4 4.25 64.64 19.72
CA LEU A 4 5.10 63.48 19.49
C LEU A 4 4.62 62.78 18.20
N LEU A 5 5.47 62.71 17.18
CA LEU A 5 5.20 61.96 15.95
C LEU A 5 5.58 60.50 16.20
N LEU A 6 4.58 59.60 16.24
CA LEU A 6 4.82 58.15 16.27
C LEU A 6 5.19 57.70 14.85
N ILE A 7 6.42 57.26 14.66
CA ILE A 7 6.85 56.59 13.42
C ILE A 7 6.55 55.10 13.61
N ILE A 8 5.52 54.60 12.93
CA ILE A 8 5.20 53.17 12.86
C ILE A 8 6.10 52.57 11.77
N LEU A 9 7.15 51.86 12.20
CA LEU A 9 7.96 51.01 11.33
C LEU A 9 7.14 49.76 10.98
N VAL A 10 6.61 49.72 9.76
CA VAL A 10 5.97 48.52 9.20
C VAL A 10 7.08 47.59 8.72
N PHE A 11 7.34 46.52 9.48
CA PHE A 11 8.13 45.40 8.97
C PHE A 11 7.30 44.64 7.92
N PRO A 12 7.83 44.38 6.71
CA PRO A 12 7.18 43.46 5.80
C PRO A 12 7.26 42.07 6.43
N ALA A 13 6.12 41.57 6.91
CA ALA A 13 5.95 40.16 7.17
C ALA A 13 6.05 39.44 5.82
N PHE A 14 7.22 38.86 5.54
CA PHE A 14 7.33 37.82 4.52
C PHE A 14 6.52 36.62 5.03
N LEU A 15 5.23 36.60 4.72
CA LEU A 15 4.50 35.33 4.64
C LEU A 15 5.18 34.56 3.51
N THR A 16 6.06 33.62 3.85
CA THR A 16 6.40 32.54 2.94
C THR A 16 5.11 31.76 2.74
N ALA A 17 4.39 32.07 1.66
CA ALA A 17 3.39 31.18 1.12
C ALA A 17 4.06 29.82 1.00
N GLN A 18 3.57 28.85 1.78
CA GLN A 18 4.01 27.48 1.70
C GLN A 18 3.80 27.03 0.25
N GLU A 19 4.90 26.79 -0.49
CA GLU A 19 4.86 26.37 -1.89
C GLU A 19 4.16 25.01 -1.98
N ALA A 20 2.83 25.03 -2.11
CA ALA A 20 2.04 23.83 -2.35
C ALA A 20 2.25 23.25 -3.77
N GLY A 21 3.08 23.90 -4.61
CA GLY A 21 3.25 23.61 -6.03
C GLY A 21 4.35 22.61 -6.39
N ASN A 22 5.05 22.01 -5.42
CA ASN A 22 6.21 21.16 -5.69
C ASN A 22 6.36 19.96 -4.73
N ARG A 23 5.26 19.51 -4.11
CA ARG A 23 5.23 18.35 -3.21
C ARG A 23 4.22 17.31 -3.69
N LEU A 24 4.53 16.05 -3.43
CA LEU A 24 3.65 14.91 -3.69
C LEU A 24 3.77 13.91 -2.54
N SER A 25 2.66 13.60 -1.87
CA SER A 25 2.61 12.61 -0.79
C SER A 25 2.04 11.27 -1.26
N LEU A 26 2.69 10.18 -0.87
CA LEU A 26 2.32 8.80 -1.17
C LEU A 26 2.08 8.05 0.14
N LEU A 27 1.03 7.23 0.19
CA LEU A 27 0.77 6.31 1.30
C LEU A 27 0.64 4.88 0.76
N PHE A 28 1.53 3.99 1.18
CA PHE A 28 1.51 2.58 0.80
C PHE A 28 0.93 1.72 1.92
N MET A 29 0.06 0.80 1.56
CA MET A 29 -0.60 -0.16 2.46
C MET A 29 -0.27 -1.59 2.04
N GLY A 30 -0.31 -2.49 3.00
CA GLY A 30 -0.10 -3.92 2.79
C GLY A 30 -1.29 -4.63 2.13
N ASP A 31 -1.42 -5.92 2.43
CA ASP A 31 -2.31 -6.82 1.70
C ASP A 31 -3.78 -6.61 2.06
N VAL A 32 -4.62 -6.39 1.03
CA VAL A 32 -6.08 -6.33 1.15
C VAL A 32 -6.66 -7.70 0.79
N MET A 33 -7.04 -8.47 1.83
CA MET A 33 -7.54 -9.84 1.70
C MET A 33 -9.03 -9.97 2.03
N GLY A 34 -9.64 -11.07 1.57
CA GLY A 34 -11.06 -11.37 1.74
C GLY A 34 -11.33 -12.80 2.23
N HIS A 35 -10.87 -13.13 3.45
CA HIS A 35 -11.13 -14.44 4.05
C HIS A 35 -12.63 -14.69 4.29
N GLY A 36 -13.02 -15.96 4.42
CA GLY A 36 -14.43 -16.37 4.60
C GLY A 36 -15.17 -15.57 5.66
N PRO A 37 -14.66 -15.44 6.91
CA PRO A 37 -15.30 -14.64 7.94
C PRO A 37 -15.46 -13.14 7.60
N GLN A 38 -14.58 -12.57 6.78
CA GLN A 38 -14.69 -11.19 6.31
C GLN A 38 -15.82 -11.06 5.28
N VAL A 39 -15.91 -12.01 4.33
CA VAL A 39 -17.00 -12.08 3.33
C VAL A 39 -18.35 -12.31 4.01
N GLU A 40 -18.43 -13.26 4.93
CA GLU A 40 -19.63 -13.52 5.73
C GLU A 40 -20.03 -12.31 6.56
N GLY A 41 -19.04 -11.67 7.19
CA GLY A 41 -19.15 -10.46 7.98
C GLY A 41 -19.73 -9.29 7.20
N ALA A 42 -19.25 -9.04 6.00
CA ALA A 42 -19.74 -7.95 5.15
C ALA A 42 -21.16 -8.16 4.64
N TYR A 43 -21.67 -9.39 4.58
CA TYR A 43 -23.02 -9.65 4.06
C TYR A 43 -24.13 -9.21 5.02
N ASP A 44 -24.94 -8.26 4.56
CA ASP A 44 -26.20 -7.84 5.19
C ASP A 44 -27.39 -8.65 4.63
N ALA A 45 -28.02 -9.42 5.51
CA ALA A 45 -29.15 -10.27 5.16
C ALA A 45 -30.43 -9.48 4.82
N LYS A 46 -30.58 -8.24 5.32
CA LYS A 46 -31.78 -7.42 5.07
C LYS A 46 -31.75 -6.84 3.66
N THR A 47 -30.64 -6.21 3.29
CA THR A 47 -30.45 -5.59 1.97
C THR A 47 -30.01 -6.60 0.90
N LYS A 48 -29.53 -7.78 1.32
CA LYS A 48 -28.90 -8.80 0.45
C LYS A 48 -27.67 -8.27 -0.28
N GLN A 49 -27.00 -7.29 0.30
CA GLN A 49 -25.78 -6.67 -0.22
C GLN A 49 -24.58 -6.94 0.69
N TYR A 50 -23.39 -6.67 0.17
CA TYR A 50 -22.14 -6.69 0.94
C TYR A 50 -21.74 -5.27 1.27
N ASP A 51 -21.36 -5.02 2.51
CA ASP A 51 -20.90 -3.73 3.00
C ASP A 51 -19.53 -3.88 3.68
N TYR A 52 -18.53 -3.20 3.12
CA TYR A 52 -17.16 -3.14 3.61
C TYR A 52 -16.78 -1.73 4.10
N GLU A 53 -17.67 -0.73 4.03
CA GLU A 53 -17.39 0.64 4.49
C GLU A 53 -16.91 0.69 5.94
N PRO A 54 -17.49 -0.08 6.89
CA PRO A 54 -17.02 -0.09 8.27
C PRO A 54 -15.56 -0.53 8.43
N VAL A 55 -15.01 -1.30 7.49
CA VAL A 55 -13.62 -1.80 7.57
C VAL A 55 -12.62 -0.66 7.61
N PHE A 56 -12.87 0.39 6.84
CA PHE A 56 -11.96 1.53 6.67
C PHE A 56 -12.38 2.77 7.46
N ALA A 57 -13.54 2.73 8.14
CA ALA A 57 -14.14 3.90 8.79
C ALA A 57 -13.23 4.58 9.83
N LYS A 58 -12.38 3.80 10.50
CA LYS A 58 -11.45 4.25 11.56
C LYS A 58 -10.07 4.68 11.07
N ILE A 59 -9.78 4.53 9.77
CA ILE A 59 -8.44 4.80 9.22
C ILE A 59 -8.46 5.73 8.00
N LYS A 60 -9.60 5.90 7.33
CA LYS A 60 -9.70 6.66 6.08
C LYS A 60 -9.23 8.12 6.16
N HIS A 61 -9.22 8.73 7.34
CA HIS A 61 -8.67 10.08 7.54
C HIS A 61 -7.17 10.14 7.20
N LYS A 62 -6.43 9.05 7.42
CA LYS A 62 -5.01 8.94 7.04
C LYS A 62 -4.81 8.92 5.53
N PHE A 63 -5.77 8.39 4.78
CA PHE A 63 -5.67 8.33 3.32
C PHE A 63 -5.83 9.72 2.72
N ALA A 64 -6.73 10.53 3.30
CA ALA A 64 -6.96 11.92 2.89
C ALA A 64 -5.76 12.86 3.13
N GLU A 65 -4.76 12.44 3.93
CA GLU A 65 -3.51 13.18 4.12
C GLU A 65 -2.52 12.98 2.95
N ALA A 66 -2.74 11.97 2.10
CA ALA A 66 -1.89 11.64 0.95
C ALA A 66 -2.50 12.13 -0.37
N ASP A 67 -1.65 12.48 -1.34
CA ASP A 67 -2.10 12.73 -2.72
C ASP A 67 -2.48 11.43 -3.44
N PHE A 68 -1.79 10.33 -3.11
CA PHE A 68 -2.13 8.99 -3.60
C PHE A 68 -1.96 7.93 -2.51
N ALA A 69 -3.00 7.14 -2.28
CA ALA A 69 -2.98 5.95 -1.42
C ALA A 69 -3.00 4.67 -2.27
N ILE A 70 -2.03 3.77 -2.03
CA ILE A 70 -1.73 2.59 -2.85
C ILE A 70 -1.74 1.31 -2.00
N ALA A 71 -2.51 0.30 -2.40
CA ALA A 71 -2.55 -1.00 -1.72
C ALA A 71 -2.39 -2.19 -2.68
N ASN A 72 -2.04 -3.36 -2.13
CA ASN A 72 -2.06 -4.63 -2.86
C ASN A 72 -3.44 -5.29 -2.74
N LEU A 73 -4.13 -5.47 -3.87
CA LEU A 73 -5.39 -6.22 -3.90
C LEU A 73 -5.10 -7.72 -4.04
N GLU A 74 -4.98 -8.42 -2.92
CA GLU A 74 -4.61 -9.84 -2.86
C GLU A 74 -5.82 -10.79 -2.89
N VAL A 75 -6.79 -10.43 -3.73
CA VAL A 75 -7.98 -11.22 -4.01
C VAL A 75 -8.36 -11.03 -5.46
N THR A 76 -9.14 -11.97 -6.00
CA THR A 76 -9.87 -11.73 -7.24
C THR A 76 -11.26 -11.19 -6.94
N LEU A 77 -11.77 -10.32 -7.81
CA LEU A 77 -13.18 -9.89 -7.82
C LEU A 77 -13.95 -10.76 -8.83
N GLY A 78 -13.81 -12.08 -8.69
CA GLY A 78 -14.28 -13.07 -9.67
C GLY A 78 -15.81 -13.23 -9.78
N GLY A 79 -16.58 -12.52 -8.96
CA GLY A 79 -18.03 -12.67 -8.86
C GLY A 79 -18.46 -13.89 -8.04
N LYS A 80 -19.76 -14.17 -8.04
CA LYS A 80 -20.33 -15.30 -7.29
C LYS A 80 -19.91 -16.66 -7.88
N PRO A 81 -19.76 -17.71 -7.06
CA PRO A 81 -19.87 -17.70 -5.60
C PRO A 81 -18.65 -17.03 -4.97
N TYR A 82 -18.89 -16.16 -3.99
CA TYR A 82 -17.81 -15.56 -3.21
C TYR A 82 -17.17 -16.61 -2.32
N LYS A 83 -15.84 -16.60 -2.25
CA LYS A 83 -15.04 -17.58 -1.51
C LYS A 83 -13.86 -16.88 -0.86
N GLY A 84 -13.57 -17.27 0.37
CA GLY A 84 -12.29 -16.98 1.00
C GLY A 84 -11.21 -17.98 0.57
N TYR A 85 -10.13 -18.02 1.34
CA TYR A 85 -9.03 -18.97 1.22
C TYR A 85 -9.49 -20.44 0.99
N PRO A 86 -8.77 -21.26 0.18
CA PRO A 86 -7.44 -21.04 -0.43
C PRO A 86 -7.44 -20.32 -1.78
N GLN A 87 -8.62 -20.12 -2.37
CA GLN A 87 -8.75 -19.41 -3.62
C GLN A 87 -9.83 -18.34 -3.46
N PHE A 88 -9.46 -17.08 -3.54
CA PHE A 88 -10.35 -15.98 -3.25
C PHE A 88 -11.30 -15.70 -4.42
N SER A 89 -12.50 -15.24 -4.08
CA SER A 89 -13.40 -14.48 -4.96
C SER A 89 -14.18 -13.54 -4.05
N SER A 90 -13.72 -12.30 -3.95
CA SER A 90 -14.31 -11.29 -3.06
C SER A 90 -15.46 -10.56 -3.75
N PRO A 91 -16.46 -10.08 -2.98
CA PRO A 91 -17.47 -9.16 -3.48
C PRO A 91 -16.85 -7.85 -4.00
N ASP A 92 -17.39 -7.34 -5.12
CA ASP A 92 -17.01 -6.04 -5.69
C ASP A 92 -17.09 -4.90 -4.66
N ALA A 93 -17.99 -5.02 -3.68
CA ALA A 93 -18.16 -4.09 -2.56
C ALA A 93 -16.87 -3.83 -1.76
N LEU A 94 -15.92 -4.76 -1.75
CA LEU A 94 -14.60 -4.54 -1.14
C LEU A 94 -13.85 -3.43 -1.89
N ALA A 95 -13.80 -3.49 -3.22
CA ALA A 95 -13.14 -2.47 -4.03
C ALA A 95 -13.90 -1.13 -3.99
N VAL A 96 -15.23 -1.17 -3.89
CA VAL A 96 -16.05 0.04 -3.65
C VAL A 96 -15.67 0.71 -2.33
N ALA A 97 -15.54 -0.05 -1.24
CA ALA A 97 -15.12 0.51 0.05
C ALA A 97 -13.67 1.03 0.02
N CYS A 98 -12.77 0.35 -0.71
CA CYS A 98 -11.42 0.88 -0.96
C CYS A 98 -11.48 2.25 -1.66
N GLN A 99 -12.23 2.38 -2.75
CA GLN A 99 -12.41 3.64 -3.46
C GLN A 99 -13.01 4.73 -2.55
N ASN A 100 -14.12 4.44 -1.88
CA ASN A 100 -14.85 5.40 -1.05
C ASN A 100 -14.05 5.85 0.18
N SER A 101 -13.14 5.01 0.69
CA SER A 101 -12.24 5.38 1.76
C SER A 101 -11.09 6.30 1.31
N GLY A 102 -10.81 6.38 0.00
CA GLY A 102 -9.75 7.21 -0.56
C GLY A 102 -8.52 6.43 -1.04
N ILE A 103 -8.65 5.14 -1.36
CA ILE A 103 -7.58 4.38 -2.01
C ILE A 103 -7.63 4.65 -3.52
N ASP A 104 -6.55 5.24 -4.05
CA ASP A 104 -6.44 5.65 -5.44
C ASP A 104 -5.92 4.54 -6.36
N VAL A 105 -5.04 3.67 -5.82
CA VAL A 105 -4.37 2.62 -6.60
C VAL A 105 -4.49 1.26 -5.94
N LEU A 106 -4.87 0.25 -6.73
CA LEU A 106 -4.83 -1.15 -6.35
C LEU A 106 -3.91 -1.92 -7.31
N VAL A 107 -2.75 -2.36 -6.84
CA VAL A 107 -1.87 -3.23 -7.63
C VAL A 107 -2.34 -4.69 -7.55
N THR A 108 -2.10 -5.47 -8.60
CA THR A 108 -2.82 -6.74 -8.83
C THR A 108 -1.95 -7.96 -9.08
N ALA A 109 -0.62 -7.80 -9.24
CA ALA A 109 0.32 -8.93 -9.33
C ALA A 109 0.65 -9.44 -7.93
N ASN A 110 0.06 -10.58 -7.59
CA ASN A 110 0.33 -11.34 -6.37
C ASN A 110 0.06 -12.83 -6.64
N ASN A 111 0.26 -13.66 -5.63
CA ASN A 111 0.06 -15.11 -5.73
C ASN A 111 -1.41 -15.53 -5.93
N HIS A 112 -2.37 -14.68 -5.56
CA HIS A 112 -3.81 -14.95 -5.66
C HIS A 112 -4.48 -14.44 -6.93
N THR A 113 -3.75 -13.73 -7.81
CA THR A 113 -4.22 -13.22 -9.09
C THR A 113 -4.96 -14.26 -9.94
N CYS A 114 -4.53 -15.53 -9.91
CA CYS A 114 -5.05 -16.59 -10.77
C CYS A 114 -6.16 -17.45 -10.13
N ASP A 115 -6.62 -17.13 -8.91
CA ASP A 115 -7.55 -17.98 -8.14
C ASP A 115 -8.88 -18.29 -8.85
N ARG A 116 -9.28 -17.41 -9.77
CA ARG A 116 -10.50 -17.56 -10.61
C ARG A 116 -10.17 -17.62 -12.10
N GLY A 117 -8.91 -17.94 -12.42
CA GLY A 117 -8.39 -18.07 -13.78
C GLY A 117 -8.62 -16.80 -14.62
N LYS A 118 -8.71 -16.99 -15.94
CA LYS A 118 -8.84 -15.90 -16.92
C LYS A 118 -10.04 -14.99 -16.64
N LYS A 119 -11.20 -15.59 -16.35
CA LYS A 119 -12.42 -14.85 -16.04
C LYS A 119 -12.25 -14.01 -14.77
N GLY A 120 -11.54 -14.54 -13.77
CA GLY A 120 -11.17 -13.83 -12.55
C GLY A 120 -10.31 -12.61 -12.79
N ILE A 121 -9.22 -12.77 -13.55
CA ILE A 121 -8.29 -11.68 -13.88
C ILE A 121 -9.04 -10.58 -14.64
N ILE A 122 -9.68 -10.92 -15.76
CA ILE A 122 -10.38 -9.95 -16.61
C ILE A 122 -11.46 -9.23 -15.81
N ARG A 123 -12.28 -9.97 -15.04
CA ARG A 123 -13.34 -9.35 -14.26
C ARG A 123 -12.81 -8.44 -13.15
N THR A 124 -11.70 -8.80 -12.52
CA THR A 124 -11.05 -7.94 -11.52
C THR A 124 -10.66 -6.61 -12.15
N LEU A 125 -10.00 -6.66 -13.31
CA LEU A 125 -9.64 -5.46 -14.07
C LEU A 125 -10.88 -4.65 -14.50
N ASP A 126 -11.96 -5.31 -14.96
CA ASP A 126 -13.20 -4.64 -15.35
C ASP A 126 -13.85 -3.90 -14.16
N VAL A 127 -13.84 -4.49 -12.97
CA VAL A 127 -14.39 -3.85 -11.77
C VAL A 127 -13.54 -2.63 -11.39
N LEU A 128 -12.21 -2.76 -11.36
CA LEU A 128 -11.32 -1.64 -11.06
C LEU A 128 -11.47 -0.49 -12.08
N ASP A 129 -11.53 -0.81 -13.37
CA ASP A 129 -11.78 0.17 -14.44
C ASP A 129 -13.14 0.87 -14.28
N SER A 130 -14.19 0.12 -13.91
CA SER A 130 -15.53 0.69 -13.69
C SER A 130 -15.58 1.65 -12.50
N LEU A 131 -14.75 1.39 -11.48
CA LEU A 131 -14.58 2.24 -10.30
C LEU A 131 -13.51 3.33 -10.52
N LYS A 132 -12.86 3.38 -11.70
CA LYS A 132 -11.76 4.31 -11.98
C LYS A 132 -10.62 4.26 -10.95
N ILE A 133 -10.43 3.11 -10.32
CA ILE A 133 -9.27 2.87 -9.44
C ILE A 133 -8.10 2.57 -10.38
N ALA A 134 -6.98 3.30 -10.22
CA ALA A 134 -5.81 3.01 -11.02
C ALA A 134 -5.19 1.66 -10.62
N HIS A 135 -4.70 0.90 -11.60
CA HIS A 135 -4.12 -0.43 -11.34
C HIS A 135 -3.02 -0.77 -12.35
N THR A 136 -2.16 -1.70 -11.94
CA THR A 136 -1.15 -2.34 -12.79
C THR A 136 -0.73 -3.69 -12.18
N GLY A 137 0.09 -4.45 -12.91
CA GLY A 137 0.63 -5.75 -12.52
C GLY A 137 -0.01 -6.93 -13.25
N THR A 138 -1.24 -6.78 -13.73
CA THR A 138 -1.94 -7.81 -14.51
C THR A 138 -2.66 -7.20 -15.69
N PHE A 139 -2.74 -7.94 -16.79
CA PHE A 139 -3.20 -7.40 -18.07
C PHE A 139 -4.07 -8.41 -18.81
N ARG A 140 -5.05 -7.89 -19.55
CA ARG A 140 -5.97 -8.70 -20.37
C ARG A 140 -5.25 -9.43 -21.50
N ASP A 141 -4.22 -8.79 -22.05
CA ASP A 141 -3.39 -9.27 -23.14
C ASP A 141 -2.07 -8.47 -23.26
N LYS A 142 -1.25 -8.83 -24.25
CA LYS A 142 0.02 -8.15 -24.55
C LYS A 142 -0.14 -6.68 -24.93
N ALA A 143 -1.20 -6.31 -25.64
CA ALA A 143 -1.43 -4.92 -26.03
C ALA A 143 -1.74 -4.05 -24.80
N ALA A 144 -2.52 -4.59 -23.86
CA ALA A 144 -2.77 -3.94 -22.57
C ALA A 144 -1.48 -3.82 -21.74
N PHE A 145 -0.65 -4.88 -21.68
CA PHE A 145 0.66 -4.82 -21.04
C PHE A 145 1.55 -3.71 -21.63
N ASP A 146 1.73 -3.70 -22.96
CA ASP A 146 2.61 -2.73 -23.63
C ASP A 146 2.20 -1.27 -23.39
N LYS A 147 0.89 -1.04 -23.22
CA LYS A 147 0.34 0.29 -23.02
C LYS A 147 0.29 0.72 -21.55
N HIS A 148 0.05 -0.21 -20.64
CA HIS A 148 -0.34 0.09 -19.25
C HIS A 148 0.58 -0.51 -18.18
N ASN A 149 1.66 -1.20 -18.54
CA ASN A 149 2.57 -1.80 -17.56
C ASN A 149 3.15 -0.76 -16.58
N LEU A 150 3.68 0.34 -17.10
CA LEU A 150 4.09 1.48 -16.29
C LEU A 150 2.86 2.33 -15.95
N LEU A 151 2.39 2.25 -14.71
CA LEU A 151 1.40 3.18 -14.19
C LEU A 151 2.10 4.50 -13.84
N VAL A 152 1.61 5.61 -14.35
CA VAL A 152 2.17 6.95 -14.09
C VAL A 152 1.18 7.77 -13.28
N LEU A 153 1.61 8.28 -12.13
CA LEU A 153 0.87 9.21 -11.30
C LEU A 153 1.54 10.58 -11.34
N SER A 154 0.75 11.65 -11.31
CA SER A 154 1.29 13.01 -11.36
C SER A 154 0.49 13.99 -10.52
N LYS A 155 1.19 14.81 -9.76
CA LYS A 155 0.61 15.88 -8.94
C LYS A 155 1.66 16.96 -8.71
N ASN A 156 1.25 18.22 -8.75
CA ASN A 156 2.11 19.37 -8.43
C ASN A 156 3.46 19.35 -9.17
N GLY A 157 3.44 19.02 -10.47
CA GLY A 157 4.65 18.98 -11.32
C GLY A 157 5.62 17.82 -11.02
N ILE A 158 5.25 16.90 -10.11
CA ILE A 158 5.99 15.67 -9.80
C ILE A 158 5.30 14.50 -10.50
N THR A 159 6.08 13.67 -11.18
CA THR A 159 5.62 12.46 -11.87
C THR A 159 6.31 11.22 -11.30
N VAL A 160 5.55 10.25 -10.83
CA VAL A 160 6.09 8.95 -10.36
C VAL A 160 5.60 7.81 -11.25
N GLY A 161 6.48 6.86 -11.55
CA GLY A 161 6.12 5.62 -12.25
C GLY A 161 6.04 4.46 -11.26
N ILE A 162 5.07 3.57 -11.44
CA ILE A 162 4.86 2.37 -10.63
C ILE A 162 4.86 1.13 -11.54
N LEU A 163 5.70 0.16 -11.19
CA LEU A 163 5.70 -1.20 -11.73
C LEU A 163 5.34 -2.17 -10.62
N ASN A 164 4.63 -3.26 -10.94
CA ASN A 164 4.21 -4.26 -9.96
C ASN A 164 4.57 -5.68 -10.40
N TYR A 165 5.09 -6.50 -9.49
CA TYR A 165 5.54 -7.88 -9.75
C TYR A 165 5.21 -8.85 -8.62
N THR A 166 5.05 -10.14 -8.94
CA THR A 166 4.89 -11.25 -7.98
C THR A 166 5.89 -12.38 -8.18
N TYR A 167 6.29 -13.06 -7.09
CA TYR A 167 7.11 -14.27 -7.17
C TYR A 167 6.41 -15.42 -7.94
N GLY A 168 5.08 -15.50 -7.85
CA GLY A 168 4.31 -16.61 -8.41
C GLY A 168 2.80 -16.41 -8.30
N THR A 169 2.06 -17.50 -8.56
CA THR A 169 0.59 -17.58 -8.66
C THR A 169 0.05 -18.84 -7.94
N ASN A 170 0.68 -19.23 -6.83
CA ASN A 170 0.34 -20.44 -6.06
C ASN A 170 0.29 -21.73 -6.90
N GLY A 171 1.16 -21.84 -7.91
CA GLY A 171 1.22 -22.98 -8.83
C GLY A 171 0.14 -23.01 -9.91
N LEU A 172 -0.78 -22.04 -9.93
CA LEU A 172 -1.79 -21.92 -10.99
C LEU A 172 -1.15 -21.35 -12.26
N PRO A 173 -1.42 -21.92 -13.44
CA PRO A 173 -0.91 -21.36 -14.69
C PRO A 173 -1.55 -20.00 -14.96
N VAL A 174 -0.77 -19.07 -15.50
CA VAL A 174 -1.29 -17.81 -16.03
C VAL A 174 -2.03 -18.12 -17.35
N PRO A 175 -3.34 -17.85 -17.45
CA PRO A 175 -4.12 -18.29 -18.59
C PRO A 175 -4.07 -17.31 -19.77
N GLU A 176 -3.71 -17.81 -20.95
CA GLU A 176 -3.64 -16.99 -22.16
C GLU A 176 -4.98 -16.32 -22.55
N PRO A 177 -4.96 -15.08 -23.09
CA PRO A 177 -3.78 -14.24 -23.37
C PRO A 177 -3.38 -13.35 -22.18
N THR A 178 -3.94 -13.57 -20.97
CA THR A 178 -3.68 -12.68 -19.84
C THR A 178 -2.21 -12.71 -19.42
N ILE A 179 -1.73 -11.61 -18.88
CA ILE A 179 -0.36 -11.47 -18.39
C ILE A 179 -0.40 -11.15 -16.91
N VAL A 180 0.46 -11.79 -16.14
CA VAL A 180 0.75 -11.46 -14.74
C VAL A 180 2.22 -11.15 -14.67
N ASN A 181 2.58 -9.97 -14.18
CA ASN A 181 3.97 -9.58 -14.02
C ASN A 181 4.64 -10.42 -12.94
N ARG A 182 5.49 -11.35 -13.37
CA ARG A 182 6.28 -12.18 -12.46
C ARG A 182 7.66 -11.60 -12.25
N ILE A 183 8.29 -11.93 -11.14
CA ILE A 183 9.72 -11.65 -10.92
C ILE A 183 10.52 -12.43 -11.96
N ASN A 184 10.93 -11.71 -13.00
CA ASN A 184 11.76 -12.19 -14.11
C ASN A 184 12.77 -11.06 -14.41
N LEU A 185 14.02 -11.24 -13.99
CA LEU A 185 15.00 -10.15 -14.02
C LEU A 185 15.21 -9.58 -15.44
N PRO A 186 15.33 -10.38 -16.53
CA PRO A 186 15.39 -9.84 -17.88
C PRO A 186 14.20 -8.94 -18.25
N GLN A 187 12.96 -9.41 -18.02
CA GLN A 187 11.76 -8.61 -18.32
C GLN A 187 11.69 -7.35 -17.45
N MET A 188 11.96 -7.48 -16.15
CA MET A 188 11.98 -6.34 -15.22
C MET A 188 12.99 -5.28 -15.67
N LYS A 189 14.17 -5.70 -16.17
CA LYS A 189 15.15 -4.76 -16.72
C LYS A 189 14.61 -4.02 -17.94
N GLU A 190 13.98 -4.74 -18.87
CA GLU A 190 13.36 -4.11 -20.03
C GLU A 190 12.29 -3.10 -19.61
N ASP A 191 11.40 -3.48 -18.70
CA ASP A 191 10.33 -2.62 -18.18
C ASP A 191 10.90 -1.36 -17.51
N ILE A 192 11.97 -1.49 -16.72
CA ILE A 192 12.70 -0.37 -16.09
C ILE A 192 13.34 0.53 -17.16
N ASP A 193 13.98 -0.05 -18.18
CA ASP A 193 14.61 0.71 -19.25
C ASP A 193 13.57 1.45 -20.11
N GLN A 194 12.37 0.88 -20.31
CA GLN A 194 11.24 1.60 -20.93
C GLN A 194 10.72 2.71 -20.02
N ALA A 195 10.62 2.47 -18.71
CA ALA A 195 10.18 3.48 -17.75
C ALA A 195 11.13 4.69 -17.71
N LYS A 196 12.44 4.46 -17.79
CA LYS A 196 13.47 5.51 -17.83
C LYS A 196 13.44 6.38 -19.09
N LYS A 197 12.77 5.94 -20.16
CA LYS A 197 12.50 6.78 -21.34
C LYS A 197 11.40 7.82 -21.07
N ARG A 198 10.63 7.65 -20.00
CA ARG A 198 9.69 8.65 -19.51
C ARG A 198 10.41 9.62 -18.58
N ALA A 199 10.02 10.90 -18.62
CA ALA A 199 10.56 11.94 -17.75
C ALA A 199 9.93 11.83 -16.34
N LEU A 200 10.20 10.71 -15.64
CA LEU A 200 9.74 10.48 -14.28
C LEU A 200 10.68 11.14 -13.27
N ASP A 201 10.11 11.65 -12.17
CA ASP A 201 10.86 12.13 -11.02
C ASP A 201 11.30 10.99 -10.10
N LYS A 202 10.50 9.93 -9.96
CA LYS A 202 10.83 8.69 -9.24
C LYS A 202 10.24 7.47 -9.93
N LEU A 203 10.95 6.34 -9.87
CA LEU A 203 10.46 5.02 -10.26
C LEU A 203 10.29 4.14 -9.02
N ILE A 204 9.10 3.58 -8.89
CA ILE A 204 8.65 2.78 -7.75
C ILE A 204 8.36 1.36 -8.23
N VAL A 205 8.80 0.37 -7.47
CA VAL A 205 8.40 -1.02 -7.65
C VAL A 205 7.62 -1.49 -6.43
N VAL A 206 6.38 -1.94 -6.64
CA VAL A 206 5.59 -2.67 -5.63
C VAL A 206 5.72 -4.17 -5.91
N ILE A 207 6.23 -4.95 -4.96
CA ILE A 207 6.67 -6.32 -5.23
C ILE A 207 6.15 -7.31 -4.18
N HIS A 208 5.56 -8.39 -4.65
CA HIS A 208 4.99 -9.46 -3.84
C HIS A 208 5.98 -10.64 -3.80
N TRP A 209 6.71 -10.82 -2.69
CA TRP A 209 7.92 -11.66 -2.61
C TRP A 209 8.26 -12.18 -1.21
N GLY A 210 9.30 -13.01 -1.09
CA GLY A 210 9.73 -13.55 0.20
C GLY A 210 8.99 -14.84 0.57
N ILE A 211 9.03 -15.18 1.85
CA ILE A 211 8.44 -16.41 2.40
C ILE A 211 7.44 -16.01 3.49
N GLU A 212 6.24 -16.58 3.42
CA GLU A 212 5.18 -16.36 4.42
C GLU A 212 5.70 -16.49 5.86
N TYR A 213 5.28 -15.55 6.70
CA TYR A 213 5.52 -15.46 8.14
C TYR A 213 6.98 -15.24 8.58
N GLN A 214 7.92 -15.04 7.66
CA GLN A 214 9.29 -14.65 8.00
C GLN A 214 9.40 -13.15 8.24
N GLN A 215 9.75 -12.73 9.46
CA GLN A 215 9.87 -11.31 9.84
C GLN A 215 11.16 -10.63 9.37
N HIS A 216 12.06 -11.38 8.73
CA HIS A 216 13.26 -10.83 8.10
C HIS A 216 13.32 -11.26 6.64
N GLN A 217 13.80 -10.35 5.79
CA GLN A 217 13.99 -10.63 4.38
C GLN A 217 15.02 -11.75 4.19
N ASN A 218 14.84 -12.54 3.13
CA ASN A 218 15.79 -13.57 2.74
C ASN A 218 16.78 -13.05 1.67
N THR A 219 17.81 -13.84 1.38
CA THR A 219 18.86 -13.49 0.41
C THR A 219 18.33 -13.29 -1.01
N GLN A 220 17.21 -13.92 -1.38
CA GLN A 220 16.58 -13.71 -2.67
C GLN A 220 15.92 -12.32 -2.76
N GLN A 221 15.22 -11.89 -1.70
CA GLN A 221 14.66 -10.53 -1.61
C GLN A 221 15.77 -9.49 -1.70
N GLU A 222 16.88 -9.69 -0.96
CA GLU A 222 18.04 -8.78 -0.99
C GLU A 222 18.67 -8.71 -2.40
N ALA A 223 18.84 -9.84 -3.08
CA ALA A 223 19.38 -9.89 -4.43
C ALA A 223 18.47 -9.17 -5.45
N VAL A 224 17.15 -9.35 -5.35
CA VAL A 224 16.19 -8.66 -6.23
C VAL A 224 16.14 -7.16 -5.91
N ALA A 225 16.15 -6.77 -4.63
CA ALA A 225 16.21 -5.38 -4.21
C ALA A 225 17.45 -4.67 -4.78
N LYS A 226 18.62 -5.31 -4.62
CA LYS A 226 19.87 -4.83 -5.19
C LYS A 226 19.79 -4.69 -6.70
N PHE A 227 19.27 -5.69 -7.40
CA PHE A 227 19.09 -5.65 -8.86
C PHE A 227 18.20 -4.47 -9.30
N LEU A 228 17.08 -4.23 -8.61
CA LEU A 228 16.16 -3.13 -8.92
C LEU A 228 16.85 -1.78 -8.74
N PHE A 229 17.54 -1.58 -7.62
CA PHE A 229 18.31 -0.38 -7.33
C PHE A 229 19.44 -0.13 -8.33
N ASP A 230 20.22 -1.17 -8.67
CA ASP A 230 21.30 -1.09 -9.65
C ASP A 230 20.80 -0.69 -11.05
N ASN A 231 19.53 -0.99 -11.38
CA ASN A 231 18.92 -0.63 -12.66
C ASN A 231 18.21 0.74 -12.64
N GLY A 232 18.12 1.40 -11.49
CA GLY A 232 17.63 2.77 -11.35
C GLY A 232 16.20 2.90 -10.82
N VAL A 233 15.67 1.88 -10.14
CA VAL A 233 14.50 2.04 -9.27
C VAL A 233 14.91 2.86 -8.04
N ASP A 234 14.05 3.75 -7.57
CA ASP A 234 14.32 4.62 -6.41
C ASP A 234 13.65 4.09 -5.13
N ILE A 235 12.45 3.52 -5.26
CA ILE A 235 11.61 3.09 -4.14
C ILE A 235 11.11 1.65 -4.37
N ILE A 236 11.24 0.79 -3.37
CA ILE A 236 10.74 -0.59 -3.39
C ILE A 236 9.77 -0.78 -2.21
N ILE A 237 8.56 -1.24 -2.50
CA ILE A 237 7.53 -1.53 -1.50
C ILE A 237 7.15 -3.00 -1.60
N GLY A 238 7.54 -3.78 -0.59
CA GLY A 238 7.30 -5.22 -0.51
C GLY A 238 6.02 -5.60 0.24
N GLY A 239 5.45 -6.75 -0.14
CA GLY A 239 4.38 -7.47 0.55
C GLY A 239 4.51 -8.98 0.29
N HIS A 240 3.50 -9.78 0.66
CA HIS A 240 3.44 -11.28 0.64
C HIS A 240 3.69 -12.01 1.96
N PRO A 241 4.75 -11.72 2.76
CA PRO A 241 5.01 -12.50 3.96
C PRO A 241 3.88 -12.48 5.01
N HIS A 242 2.86 -11.62 4.82
CA HIS A 242 1.75 -11.35 5.74
C HIS A 242 2.18 -10.89 7.14
N VAL A 243 3.45 -10.54 7.29
CA VAL A 243 4.09 -10.03 8.50
C VAL A 243 4.99 -8.86 8.12
N LEU A 244 5.27 -8.00 9.08
CA LEU A 244 6.22 -6.90 8.89
C LEU A 244 7.64 -7.43 8.64
N GLN A 245 8.37 -6.76 7.75
CA GLN A 245 9.81 -6.90 7.57
C GLN A 245 10.48 -5.52 7.56
N PRO A 246 11.80 -5.42 7.81
CA PRO A 246 12.50 -4.15 7.95
C PRO A 246 12.35 -3.14 6.80
N MET A 247 12.56 -1.87 7.14
CA MET A 247 12.54 -0.74 6.22
C MET A 247 13.88 0.01 6.27
N TYR A 248 14.45 0.30 5.10
CA TYR A 248 15.72 0.99 5.00
C TYR A 248 15.64 2.18 4.05
N TYR A 249 16.11 3.32 4.52
CA TYR A 249 16.34 4.50 3.70
C TYR A 249 17.84 4.80 3.62
N THR A 250 18.33 4.98 2.39
CA THR A 250 19.68 5.46 2.10
C THR A 250 19.59 6.82 1.44
N ALA A 251 20.13 7.85 2.09
CA ALA A 251 20.18 9.19 1.53
C ALA A 251 21.14 9.25 0.32
N GLN A 252 20.88 10.19 -0.60
CA GLN A 252 21.81 10.46 -1.69
C GLN A 252 23.17 10.90 -1.13
N THR A 253 24.25 10.24 -1.57
CA THR A 253 25.64 10.56 -1.17
C THR A 253 26.58 10.48 -2.36
N GLY A 254 27.10 11.62 -2.81
CA GLY A 254 27.97 11.68 -4.00
C GLY A 254 27.30 11.07 -5.23
N LEU A 255 27.82 9.94 -5.72
CA LEU A 255 27.29 9.20 -6.87
C LEU A 255 26.18 8.19 -6.51
N HIS A 256 25.98 7.88 -5.22
CA HIS A 256 24.92 6.98 -4.79
C HIS A 256 23.58 7.70 -4.77
N LYS A 257 22.61 7.16 -5.51
CA LYS A 257 21.24 7.66 -5.55
C LYS A 257 20.53 7.44 -4.21
N GLU A 258 19.57 8.31 -3.93
CA GLU A 258 18.60 8.09 -2.86
C GLU A 258 17.82 6.78 -3.10
N GLN A 259 17.70 5.94 -2.07
CA GLN A 259 17.04 4.64 -2.16
C GLN A 259 16.17 4.40 -0.93
N PHE A 260 14.98 3.84 -1.14
CA PHE A 260 14.07 3.44 -0.07
C PHE A 260 13.53 2.04 -0.32
N VAL A 261 13.61 1.14 0.65
CA VAL A 261 13.04 -0.21 0.59
C VAL A 261 12.22 -0.51 1.83
N VAL A 262 11.04 -1.05 1.62
CA VAL A 262 10.24 -1.77 2.61
C VAL A 262 10.21 -3.22 2.17
N TYR A 263 10.69 -4.14 2.99
CA TYR A 263 10.70 -5.55 2.60
C TYR A 263 9.31 -6.20 2.70
N SER A 264 8.49 -5.79 3.67
CA SER A 264 7.09 -6.21 3.79
C SER A 264 6.29 -5.25 4.66
N LEU A 265 5.14 -4.79 4.15
CA LEU A 265 4.14 -4.03 4.91
C LEU A 265 3.17 -4.91 5.73
N GLY A 266 3.20 -6.23 5.55
CA GLY A 266 2.29 -7.16 6.22
C GLY A 266 0.83 -7.01 5.79
N ASN A 267 -0.09 -7.47 6.64
CA ASN A 267 -1.52 -7.46 6.33
C ASN A 267 -2.16 -6.09 6.60
N PHE A 268 -2.93 -5.58 5.65
CA PHE A 268 -3.76 -4.40 5.86
C PHE A 268 -5.20 -4.76 6.22
N VAL A 269 -5.84 -5.64 5.43
CA VAL A 269 -7.18 -6.19 5.68
C VAL A 269 -7.07 -7.71 5.68
N SER A 270 -7.21 -8.36 6.84
CA SER A 270 -7.03 -9.82 6.94
C SER A 270 -7.80 -10.45 8.10
N ASN A 271 -8.00 -11.77 8.06
CA ASN A 271 -8.46 -12.57 9.19
C ASN A 271 -7.39 -13.57 9.66
N GLN A 272 -6.13 -13.35 9.31
CA GLN A 272 -5.01 -13.97 10.03
C GLN A 272 -4.92 -13.27 11.40
N ARG A 273 -5.14 -14.01 12.49
CA ARG A 273 -5.37 -13.43 13.83
C ARG A 273 -4.26 -13.67 14.84
N LYS A 274 -3.18 -14.34 14.43
CA LYS A 274 -2.06 -14.62 15.33
C LYS A 274 -0.93 -13.64 15.02
N SER A 275 -0.39 -13.00 16.04
CA SER A 275 0.88 -12.29 15.92
C SER A 275 1.96 -13.25 15.39
N PRO A 276 2.81 -12.82 14.43
CA PRO A 276 2.98 -11.46 13.92
C PRO A 276 2.15 -11.11 12.66
N SER A 277 1.10 -11.86 12.34
CA SER A 277 0.29 -11.72 11.10
C SER A 277 -1.05 -10.99 11.27
N ASP A 278 -1.35 -10.51 12.48
CA ASP A 278 -2.63 -9.90 12.87
C ASP A 278 -2.71 -8.37 12.64
N GLY A 279 -1.70 -7.81 11.96
CA GLY A 279 -1.64 -6.42 11.56
C GLY A 279 -0.58 -6.18 10.50
N GLY A 280 -0.28 -4.91 10.27
CA GLY A 280 0.70 -4.46 9.29
C GLY A 280 1.12 -3.01 9.54
N ALA A 281 1.66 -2.39 8.50
CA ALA A 281 2.05 -1.00 8.53
C ALA A 281 1.58 -0.31 7.26
N MET A 282 1.31 0.99 7.38
CA MET A 282 1.29 1.90 6.24
C MET A 282 2.60 2.67 6.21
N VAL A 283 3.14 2.96 5.03
CA VAL A 283 4.33 3.81 4.89
C VAL A 283 3.97 5.06 4.12
N SER A 284 4.23 6.22 4.72
CA SER A 284 4.05 7.52 4.10
C SER A 284 5.37 8.08 3.61
N LEU A 285 5.38 8.62 2.40
CA LEU A 285 6.52 9.31 1.79
C LEU A 285 6.05 10.66 1.25
N THR A 286 6.84 11.72 1.47
CA THR A 286 6.64 13.00 0.77
C THR A 286 7.83 13.29 -0.12
N LEU A 287 7.56 13.46 -1.40
CA LEU A 287 8.52 13.95 -2.39
C LEU A 287 8.47 15.48 -2.44
N LEU A 288 9.64 16.10 -2.58
CA LEU A 288 9.79 17.52 -2.89
C LEU A 288 10.64 17.65 -4.14
N LYS A 289 10.16 18.44 -5.09
CA LYS A 289 10.90 18.81 -6.31
C LYS A 289 11.41 20.23 -6.19
N ASP A 290 12.73 20.39 -6.25
CA ASP A 290 13.36 21.69 -6.39
C ASP A 290 13.82 21.92 -7.83
N ALA A 291 14.55 23.02 -8.08
CA ALA A 291 15.02 23.37 -9.42
C ALA A 291 15.98 22.33 -10.04
N HIS A 292 16.50 21.39 -9.25
CA HIS A 292 17.56 20.48 -9.68
C HIS A 292 17.17 19.00 -9.56
N THR A 293 16.38 18.62 -8.56
CA THR A 293 16.07 17.22 -8.29
C THR A 293 14.76 17.03 -7.55
N THR A 294 14.25 15.80 -7.57
CA THR A 294 13.17 15.34 -6.71
C THR A 294 13.73 14.39 -5.65
N ARG A 295 13.44 14.66 -4.37
CA ARG A 295 13.95 13.88 -3.22
C ARG A 295 12.86 13.55 -2.20
N ILE A 296 13.07 12.51 -1.40
CA ILE A 296 12.21 12.15 -0.26
C ILE A 296 12.56 13.05 0.92
N VAL A 297 11.66 13.98 1.26
CA VAL A 297 11.86 14.95 2.36
C VAL A 297 11.20 14.54 3.66
N ASP A 298 10.25 13.61 3.60
CA ASP A 298 9.58 13.06 4.76
C ASP A 298 9.22 11.60 4.48
N LYS A 299 9.39 10.75 5.49
CA LYS A 299 9.20 9.30 5.42
C LYS A 299 8.94 8.76 6.82
N GLY A 300 8.00 7.83 6.92
CA GLY A 300 7.73 7.15 8.19
C GLY A 300 6.63 6.11 8.02
N TYR A 301 6.35 5.40 9.09
CA TYR A 301 5.34 4.34 9.10
C TYR A 301 4.28 4.57 10.16
N HIS A 302 3.09 4.04 9.92
CA HIS A 302 2.01 3.92 10.88
C HIS A 302 1.72 2.45 11.08
N LEU A 303 1.85 1.95 12.31
CA LEU A 303 1.38 0.60 12.62
C LEU A 303 -0.14 0.57 12.56
N VAL A 304 -0.69 -0.47 11.96
CA VAL A 304 -2.13 -0.70 11.87
C VAL A 304 -2.45 -2.13 12.32
N TRP A 305 -3.54 -2.28 13.07
CA TRP A 305 -3.96 -3.57 13.58
C TRP A 305 -5.41 -3.87 13.16
N VAL A 306 -5.69 -5.14 12.85
CA VAL A 306 -7.03 -5.55 12.42
C VAL A 306 -7.85 -5.99 13.62
N ASN A 307 -8.70 -5.10 14.10
CA ASN A 307 -9.67 -5.41 15.13
C ASN A 307 -10.77 -6.31 14.59
N ARG A 308 -11.27 -7.21 15.43
CA ARG A 308 -12.37 -8.12 15.09
C ARG A 308 -13.43 -8.11 16.18
N THR A 309 -14.55 -7.47 15.89
CA THR A 309 -15.68 -7.33 16.80
C THR A 309 -16.77 -8.34 16.44
N LYS A 310 -17.29 -9.08 17.43
CA LYS A 310 -18.44 -9.98 17.22
C LYS A 310 -19.72 -9.15 17.16
N LYS A 311 -20.51 -9.32 16.10
CA LYS A 311 -21.80 -8.66 15.90
C LYS A 311 -22.93 -9.44 16.58
N ALA A 312 -24.05 -8.77 16.82
CA ALA A 312 -25.25 -9.38 17.41
C ALA A 312 -25.79 -10.59 16.62
N ASN A 313 -25.56 -10.63 15.30
CA ASN A 313 -25.95 -11.75 14.44
C ASN A 313 -24.93 -12.90 14.40
N GLY A 314 -23.94 -12.91 15.32
CA GLY A 314 -22.93 -13.97 15.45
C GLY A 314 -21.76 -13.87 14.46
N LYS A 315 -21.86 -13.04 13.42
CA LYS A 315 -20.79 -12.77 12.46
C LYS A 315 -19.77 -11.78 13.02
N TYR A 316 -18.68 -11.53 12.29
CA TYR A 316 -17.64 -10.59 12.69
C TYR A 316 -17.65 -9.31 11.84
N LEU A 317 -17.28 -8.21 12.47
CA LEU A 317 -16.83 -6.98 11.84
C LEU A 317 -15.30 -6.93 11.96
N PHE A 318 -14.62 -6.47 10.91
CA PHE A 318 -13.19 -6.25 10.88
C PHE A 318 -12.95 -4.77 10.68
N GLU A 319 -12.17 -4.13 11.53
CA GLU A 319 -11.86 -2.70 11.46
C GLU A 319 -10.35 -2.52 11.49
N ILE A 320 -9.82 -1.66 10.62
CA ILE A 320 -8.41 -1.30 10.61
C ILE A 320 -8.20 -0.14 11.58
N LEU A 321 -7.36 -0.35 12.60
CA LEU A 321 -7.13 0.63 13.65
C LEU A 321 -5.70 1.19 13.57
N PRO A 322 -5.51 2.53 13.53
CA PRO A 322 -4.19 3.15 13.64
C PRO A 322 -3.66 2.98 15.06
N CYS A 323 -2.54 2.26 15.21
CA CYS A 323 -2.09 1.82 16.53
C CYS A 323 -1.79 2.97 17.50
N LYS A 324 -1.08 3.99 17.00
CA LYS A 324 -0.65 5.13 17.81
C LYS A 324 -1.83 5.94 18.36
N GLU A 325 -2.87 6.15 17.55
CA GLU A 325 -4.07 6.90 17.99
C GLU A 325 -4.81 6.15 19.12
N TYR A 326 -4.87 4.83 19.04
CA TYR A 326 -5.45 4.01 20.09
C TYR A 326 -4.57 3.95 21.35
N GLU A 327 -3.25 3.95 21.24
CA GLU A 327 -2.37 4.10 22.41
C GLU A 327 -2.57 5.46 23.10
N GLU A 328 -2.65 6.55 22.34
CA GLU A 328 -2.84 7.91 22.85
C GLU A 328 -4.20 8.10 23.53
N ASP A 329 -5.25 7.43 23.05
CA ASP A 329 -6.59 7.41 23.67
C ASP A 329 -6.79 6.23 24.65
N ASN A 330 -5.70 5.66 25.17
CA ASN A 330 -5.70 4.58 26.17
C ASN A 330 -6.62 3.39 25.80
N PHE A 331 -6.58 2.99 24.52
CA PHE A 331 -7.31 1.88 23.90
C PHE A 331 -8.82 1.98 24.07
N LYS A 332 -9.36 3.20 24.06
CA LYS A 332 -10.79 3.45 24.12
C LYS A 332 -11.54 2.60 23.08
N ASP A 333 -12.71 2.11 23.49
CA ASP A 333 -13.62 1.27 22.70
C ASP A 333 -13.11 -0.15 22.37
N LEU A 334 -11.94 -0.57 22.88
CA LEU A 334 -11.47 -1.96 22.78
C LEU A 334 -11.82 -2.78 24.01
N THR A 335 -12.04 -4.09 23.81
CA THR A 335 -12.06 -5.05 24.92
C THR A 335 -10.63 -5.24 25.46
N GLU A 336 -10.47 -5.65 26.73
CA GLU A 336 -9.13 -5.94 27.27
C GLU A 336 -8.37 -6.98 26.42
N GLU A 337 -9.07 -8.01 25.92
CA GLU A 337 -8.48 -9.02 25.02
C GLU A 337 -7.94 -8.43 23.70
N ALA A 338 -8.69 -7.49 23.11
CA ALA A 338 -8.28 -6.81 21.88
C ALA A 338 -7.11 -5.86 22.14
N LYS A 339 -7.16 -5.11 23.24
CA LYS A 339 -6.07 -4.27 23.73
C LYS A 339 -4.79 -5.06 23.99
N ASP A 340 -4.87 -6.22 24.64
CA ASP A 340 -3.72 -7.09 24.89
C ASP A 340 -3.10 -7.59 23.58
N SER A 341 -3.94 -8.04 22.64
CA SER A 341 -3.49 -8.50 21.32
C SER A 341 -2.81 -7.38 20.53
N MET A 342 -3.40 -6.19 20.54
CA MET A 342 -2.86 -5.00 19.89
C MET A 342 -1.54 -4.57 20.52
N ASN A 343 -1.42 -4.59 21.85
CA ASN A 343 -0.16 -4.33 22.56
C ASN A 343 0.93 -5.34 22.21
N ILE A 344 0.60 -6.63 22.09
CA ILE A 344 1.55 -7.66 21.63
C ILE A 344 2.04 -7.32 20.22
N PHE A 345 1.13 -7.01 19.31
CA PHE A 345 1.47 -6.60 17.94
C PHE A 345 2.38 -5.36 17.91
N ILE A 346 2.01 -4.29 18.63
CA ILE A 346 2.78 -3.04 18.68
C ILE A 346 4.19 -3.29 19.23
N ASN A 347 4.31 -3.97 20.37
CA ASN A 347 5.59 -4.20 21.01
C ASN A 347 6.52 -5.07 20.15
N ASN A 348 5.99 -6.13 19.53
CA ASN A 348 6.76 -6.97 18.62
C ASN A 348 7.20 -6.22 17.36
N SER A 349 6.31 -5.39 16.79
CA SER A 349 6.59 -4.59 15.61
C SER A 349 7.67 -3.54 15.87
N ARG A 350 7.55 -2.79 16.98
CA ARG A 350 8.58 -1.81 17.40
C ARG A 350 9.91 -2.48 17.69
N LYS A 351 9.92 -3.68 18.28
CA LYS A 351 11.14 -4.46 18.50
C LYS A 351 11.81 -4.84 17.17
N LEU A 352 11.02 -5.28 16.18
CA LEU A 352 11.51 -5.60 14.84
C LEU A 352 12.14 -4.37 14.15
N PHE A 353 11.48 -3.21 14.27
CA PHE A 353 11.89 -1.97 13.61
C PHE A 353 13.00 -1.18 14.32
N LYS A 354 13.53 -1.66 15.46
CA LYS A 354 14.76 -1.08 16.05
C LYS A 354 15.94 -1.08 15.09
N GLY A 355 15.95 -2.00 14.11
CA GLY A 355 16.97 -2.08 13.07
C GLY A 355 16.65 -1.29 11.79
N ASN A 356 15.52 -0.56 11.73
CA ASN A 356 15.20 0.28 10.57
C ASN A 356 16.25 1.39 10.44
N ILE A 357 16.56 1.76 9.20
CA ILE A 357 17.53 2.82 8.91
C ILE A 357 16.75 4.06 8.47
N LEU A 358 16.71 5.08 9.33
CA LEU A 358 16.11 6.40 9.06
C LEU A 358 14.62 6.33 8.66
N VAL A 359 13.86 5.37 9.18
CA VAL A 359 12.40 5.28 9.00
C VAL A 359 11.75 5.09 10.36
N GLU A 360 11.03 6.12 10.82
CA GLU A 360 10.47 6.19 12.17
C GLU A 360 8.94 6.07 12.15
N GLU A 361 8.37 5.72 13.31
CA GLU A 361 6.93 5.67 13.51
C GLU A 361 6.35 7.08 13.58
N LYS A 362 5.25 7.32 12.88
CA LYS A 362 4.56 8.61 12.81
C LYS A 362 3.30 8.66 13.67
#